data_AF-A0A2E6Z1H5-F1
#
_entry.id   AF-A0A2E6Z1H5-F1
#
_cell.length_a   1.000
_cell.length_b   1.000
_cell.length_c   1.000
_cell.angle_alpha   90.00
_cell.angle_beta   90.00
_cell.angle_gamma   90.00
#
_symmetry.space_group_name_H-M   'P 1'
#
loop_
_entity.id
_entity.type
_entity.pdbx_description
1 polymer ?
#
loop_
_entity_poly.entity_id
_entity_poly.type
_entity_poly.pdbx_seq_one_letter_code
_entity_poly.pdbx_strand_id
1 'polypeptide(L)' 'MSEKNNFELLLEKLEIIVRKLEEGDLSLEESKELFLEGVSISKKCKEILSETKLEIEDITKDLD' A
#
# COMPACT_ATOMS: atom_id res chain seq x y z
N MET A 1 -16.68 4.09 -4.76
CA MET A 1 -15.64 3.11 -4.41
C MET A 1 -15.27 3.43 -2.96
N SER A 2 -15.40 2.48 -2.02
CA SER A 2 -15.07 2.73 -0.60
C SER A 2 -13.56 2.78 -0.39
N GLU A 3 -13.10 3.50 0.63
CA GLU A 3 -11.66 3.55 0.99
C GLU A 3 -11.09 2.16 1.27
N LYS A 4 -11.87 1.29 1.91
CA LYS A 4 -11.51 -0.12 2.12
C LYS A 4 -11.20 -0.83 0.80
N ASN A 5 -12.03 -0.64 -0.23
CA ASN A 5 -11.78 -1.25 -1.54
C ASN A 5 -10.55 -0.64 -2.23
N ASN A 6 -10.16 0.60 -1.92
CA ASN A 6 -8.96 1.22 -2.48
C ASN A 6 -7.69 0.67 -1.80
N PHE A 7 -7.71 0.49 -0.48
CA PHE A 7 -6.60 -0.12 0.25
C PHE A 7 -6.31 -1.55 -0.21
N GLU A 8 -7.33 -2.40 -0.29
CA GLU A 8 -7.16 -3.82 -0.68
C GLU A 8 -6.57 -3.94 -2.10
N LEU A 9 -7.01 -3.09 -3.04
CA LEU A 9 -6.47 -3.06 -4.40
C LEU A 9 -5.00 -2.60 -4.44
N LEU A 10 -4.65 -1.60 -3.65
CA LEU A 10 -3.26 -1.14 -3.54
C LEU A 10 -2.37 -2.22 -2.93
N LEU A 11 -2.86 -2.90 -1.89
CA LEU A 11 -2.15 -3.99 -1.22
C LEU A 11 -1.93 -5.18 -2.17
N GLU A 12 -2.98 -5.62 -2.88
CA GLU A 12 -2.87 -6.70 -3.87
C GLU A 12 -1.85 -6.33 -4.97
N LYS A 13 -1.88 -5.09 -5.45
CA LYS A 13 -0.91 -4.61 -6.45
C LYS A 13 0.52 -4.63 -5.90
N LEU A 14 0.72 -4.25 -4.64
CA LEU A 14 2.03 -4.32 -3.99
C LEU A 14 2.53 -5.76 -3.88
N GLU A 15 1.67 -6.71 -3.51
CA GLU A 15 2.02 -8.13 -3.44
C GLU A 15 2.41 -8.70 -4.81
N ILE A 16 1.75 -8.27 -5.88
CA ILE A 16 2.12 -8.64 -7.25
C ILE A 16 3.52 -8.11 -7.59
N ILE A 17 3.82 -6.86 -7.25
CA ILE A 17 5.14 -6.26 -7.48
C ILE A 17 6.22 -7.00 -6.71
N VAL A 18 6.00 -7.30 -5.42
CA VAL A 18 6.95 -8.04 -4.59
C VAL A 18 7.23 -9.41 -5.19
N ARG A 19 6.19 -10.16 -5.56
CA ARG A 19 6.34 -11.47 -6.20
C ARG A 19 7.19 -11.40 -7.47
N LYS A 20 6.93 -10.44 -8.35
CA LYS A 20 7.73 -10.24 -9.58
C LYS A 20 9.19 -9.91 -9.28
N LEU A 21 9.44 -9.07 -8.27
CA LEU A 21 10.81 -8.75 -7.84
C LEU A 21 11.54 -9.97 -7.25
N GLU A 22 10.83 -10.84 -6.53
CA GLU A 22 11.37 -12.07 -5.94
C GLU A 22 11.63 -13.18 -6.98
N GLU A 23 10.85 -13.23 -8.06
CA GLU A 23 11.05 -14.17 -9.17
C GLU A 23 12.41 -13.98 -9.88
N GLY A 24 12.93 -12.75 -9.89
CA GLY A 24 14.30 -12.44 -10.32
C GLY A 24 14.57 -12.54 -11.83
N ASP A 25 13.56 -12.88 -12.64
CA ASP A 25 13.61 -12.91 -14.11
C ASP A 25 13.23 -11.54 -14.71
N LEU A 26 13.93 -10.49 -14.26
CA LEU A 26 13.70 -9.11 -14.65
C LEU A 26 15.00 -8.45 -15.11
N SER A 27 14.92 -7.61 -16.13
CA SER A 27 16.03 -6.71 -16.43
C SER A 27 16.23 -5.68 -15.31
N LEU A 28 17.39 -5.02 -15.32
CA LEU A 28 17.71 -3.97 -14.36
C LEU A 28 16.71 -2.81 -14.41
N GLU A 29 16.27 -2.42 -15.60
CA GLU A 29 15.33 -1.31 -15.75
C GLU A 29 13.93 -1.70 -15.25
N GLU A 30 13.45 -2.90 -15.59
CA GLU A 30 12.17 -3.42 -15.06
C GLU A 30 12.18 -3.55 -13.54
N SER A 31 13.28 -4.05 -12.97
CA SER A 31 13.46 -4.15 -11.52
C SER A 31 13.39 -2.78 -10.85
N LYS A 32 14.01 -1.77 -11.48
CA LYS A 32 14.01 -0.38 -10.99
C LYS A 32 12.62 0.25 -11.08
N GLU A 33 11.90 0.05 -12.18
CA GLU A 33 10.53 0.56 -12.35
C GLU A 33 9.58 -0.07 -11.32
N LEU A 34 9.58 -1.40 -11.19
CA LEU A 34 8.77 -2.13 -10.22
C LEU A 34 9.09 -1.73 -8.78
N PHE A 35 10.37 -1.52 -8.45
CA PHE A 35 10.76 -1.06 -7.13
C PHE A 35 10.21 0.34 -6.83
N LEU A 36 10.36 1.30 -7.75
CA LEU A 36 9.84 2.65 -7.58
C LEU A 36 8.30 2.66 -7.43
N GLU A 37 7.62 1.85 -8.23
CA GLU A 37 6.17 1.68 -8.13
C GLU A 37 5.76 1.07 -6.78
N GLY A 38 6.44 0.01 -6.34
CA GLY A 38 6.20 -0.64 -5.05
C GLY A 38 6.39 0.31 -3.86
N VAL A 39 7.43 1.15 -3.90
CA VAL A 39 7.65 2.20 -2.89
C VAL A 39 6.51 3.21 -2.87
N SER A 40 6.02 3.64 -4.04
CA SER A 40 4.88 4.56 -4.14
C SER A 40 3.61 3.97 -3.55
N ILE A 41 3.29 2.72 -3.88
CA ILE A 41 2.11 2.02 -3.38
C ILE A 41 2.22 1.79 -1.88
N SER A 42 3.39 1.36 -1.38
CA SER A 42 3.62 1.17 0.06
C SER A 42 3.39 2.46 0.86
N LYS A 43 3.79 3.63 0.34
CA LYS A 43 3.50 4.92 0.97
C LYS A 43 2.00 5.19 1.04
N LYS A 44 1.27 4.99 -0.04
CA LYS A 44 -0.20 5.18 -0.07
C LYS A 44 -0.92 4.27 0.91
N CYS A 45 -0.51 2.99 1.00
CA CYS A 45 -1.08 2.07 2.00
C CYS A 45 -0.85 2.58 3.42
N LYS A 46 0.34 3.12 3.72
CA LYS A 46 0.63 3.70 5.04
C LYS A 46 -0.18 4.95 5.34
N GLU A 47 -0.39 5.81 4.34
CA GLU A 47 -1.22 7.02 4.46
C GLU A 47 -2.66 6.65 4.82
N ILE A 48 -3.27 5.72 4.08
CA ILE A 48 -4.64 5.24 4.35
C ILE A 48 -4.73 4.67 5.77
N LEU A 49 -3.79 3.79 6.17
CA LEU A 49 -3.79 3.22 7.52
C LEU A 49 -3.63 4.28 8.61
N SER A 50 -2.83 5.33 8.36
CA SER A 50 -2.64 6.43 9.30
C SER A 50 -3.90 7.28 9.44
N GLU A 51 -4.57 7.59 8.33
CA GLU A 51 -5.83 8.34 8.32
C GLU A 51 -6.92 7.56 9.06
N THR A 52 -7.11 6.27 8.74
CA THR A 52 -8.07 5.41 9.44
C THR A 52 -7.75 5.29 10.94
N LYS A 53 -6.47 5.23 11.32
CA LYS A 53 -6.07 5.20 12.74
C LYS A 53 -6.48 6.48 13.48
N LEU A 54 -6.27 7.65 12.86
CA LEU A 54 -6.65 8.94 13.44
C LEU A 54 -8.17 9.02 13.64
N GLU A 55 -8.95 8.59 12.65
CA GLU A 55 -10.42 8.55 12.76
C GLU A 55 -10.89 7.67 13.93
N ILE A 56 -10.29 6.48 14.09
CA ILE A 56 -10.60 5.58 15.22
C ILE A 56 -10.22 6.23 16.55
N GLU A 57 -9.06 6.88 16.64
CA GLU A 57 -8.61 7.55 17.86
C GLU A 57 -9.55 8.69 18.27
N ASP A 58 -10.04 9.48 17.32
CA ASP A 58 -10.97 10.58 17.61
C ASP A 58 -12.34 10.06 18.05
N ILE A 59 -12.89 9.04 17.37
CA ILE A 59 -14.14 8.39 17.82
C ILE A 59 -13.98 7.79 19.21
N THR A 60 -12.82 7.20 19.52
CA THR A 60 -12.57 6.58 20.83
C THR A 60 -12.54 7.63 21.94
N LYS A 61 -11.92 8.80 21.71
CA LYS A 61 -11.92 9.90 22.69
C LYS A 61 -13.32 10.46 22.97
N ASP A 62 -14.21 10.47 21.98
CA ASP A 62 -15.59 10.94 22.14
C ASP A 62 -16.48 9.95 22.93
N LEU A 63 -16.04 8.69 23.08
CA LEU A 63 -16.75 7.64 23.82
C LEU A 63 -16.37 7.56 25.30
N ASP A 64 -15.27 8.20 25.70
CA ASP A 64 -14.77 8.30 27.09
C ASP A 64 -15.35 9.53 27.82
#